data_AF-A0A328BSF3-F1
#
_entry.id   AF-A0A328BSF3-F1
#
_cell.length_a   1.000
_cell.length_b   1.000
_cell.length_c   1.000
_cell.angle_alpha   90.00
_cell.angle_beta   90.00
_cell.angle_gamma   90.00
#
_symmetry.space_group_name_H-M   'P 1'
#
loop_
_entity.id
_entity.type
_entity.pdbx_description
1 polymer ?
#
loop_
_entity_poly.entity_id
_entity_poly.type
_entity_poly.pdbx_seq_one_letter_code
_entity_poly.pdbx_strand_id
1 'polypeptide(L)' 'MGLLGAVAPLFFTLALLGQLPLTLTGLFFTKRGWTLAVRSGDVEKKDVGFANFILGAILLVLGLLGFGLAYVMTG' A
#
# COMPACT_ATOMS: atom_id res chain seq x y z
N MET A 1 -21.12 17.14 17.38
CA MET A 1 -20.81 16.13 16.34
C MET A 1 -20.80 16.82 14.98
N GLY A 2 -19.86 17.77 14.79
CA GLY A 2 -19.84 18.70 13.64
C GLY A 2 -19.04 18.15 12.46
N LEU A 3 -18.92 18.97 11.41
CA LEU A 3 -18.22 18.72 10.13
C LEU A 3 -16.96 17.83 10.22
N LEU A 4 -16.14 17.94 11.26
CA LEU A 4 -14.98 17.05 11.50
C LEU A 4 -15.32 15.56 11.56
N GLY A 5 -16.48 15.18 12.12
CA GLY A 5 -16.95 13.79 12.19
C GLY A 5 -17.40 13.22 10.85
N ALA A 6 -17.74 14.07 9.88
CA ALA A 6 -18.10 13.67 8.52
C ALA A 6 -16.90 13.75 7.55
N VAL A 7 -16.00 14.70 7.76
CA VAL A 7 -14.82 14.94 6.89
C VAL A 7 -13.71 13.93 7.16
N ALA A 8 -13.46 13.55 8.42
CA ALA A 8 -12.44 12.57 8.77
C ALA A 8 -12.63 11.19 8.07
N PRO A 9 -13.83 10.57 8.07
CA PRO A 9 -14.03 9.30 7.37
C PRO A 9 -13.90 9.42 5.85
N LEU A 10 -14.35 10.52 5.24
CA LEU A 10 -14.19 10.75 3.80
C LEU A 10 -12.70 10.90 3.42
N PHE A 11 -11.93 11.66 4.21
CA PHE A 11 -10.51 11.88 3.96
C PHE A 11 -9.70 10.58 4.13
N PHE A 12 -9.95 9.81 5.20
CA PHE A 12 -9.34 8.50 5.40
C PHE A 12 -9.65 7.54 4.25
N THR A 13 -10.90 7.53 3.80
CA THR A 13 -11.36 6.71 2.69
C THR A 13 -10.62 7.04 1.39
N LEU A 14 -10.54 8.33 1.04
CA LEU A 14 -9.84 8.80 -0.16
C LEU A 14 -8.33 8.57 -0.07
N ALA A 15 -7.73 8.75 1.10
CA ALA A 15 -6.30 8.47 1.33
C ALA A 15 -5.98 6.98 1.15
N LEU A 16 -6.81 6.08 1.68
CA LEU A 16 -6.64 4.63 1.53
C LEU A 16 -6.88 4.16 0.09
N LEU A 17 -7.84 4.77 -0.61
CA LEU A 17 -8.08 4.54 -2.04
C LEU A 17 -6.91 5.02 -2.92
N GLY A 18 -6.38 6.22 -2.65
CA GLY A 18 -5.23 6.76 -3.38
C GLY A 18 -3.94 5.99 -3.13
N GLN A 19 -3.82 5.33 -1.97
CA GLN A 19 -2.68 4.48 -1.63
C GLN A 19 -2.64 3.17 -2.44
N LEU A 20 -3.79 2.63 -2.89
CA LEU A 20 -3.84 1.37 -3.65
C LEU A 20 -2.97 1.38 -4.93
N PRO A 21 -3.12 2.34 -5.87
CA PRO A 21 -2.29 2.37 -7.07
C PRO A 21 -0.81 2.59 -6.74
N LEU A 22 -0.49 3.47 -5.78
CA LEU A 22 0.89 3.71 -5.33
C LEU A 22 1.54 2.44 -4.77
N THR A 23 0.78 1.67 -3.99
CA THR A 23 1.26 0.44 -3.39
C THR A 23 1.47 -0.65 -4.43
N LEU A 24 0.56 -0.79 -5.39
CA LEU A 24 0.71 -1.72 -6.52
C LEU A 24 1.95 -1.38 -7.37
N THR A 25 2.14 -0.11 -7.69
CA THR A 25 3.33 0.37 -8.41
C THR A 25 4.61 0.10 -7.61
N GLY A 26 4.62 0.41 -6.30
CA GLY A 26 5.74 0.14 -5.41
C GLY A 26 6.09 -1.34 -5.31
N LEU A 27 5.09 -2.22 -5.18
CA LEU A 27 5.27 -3.68 -5.16
C LEU A 27 5.83 -4.20 -6.48
N PHE A 28 5.35 -3.69 -7.62
CA PHE A 28 5.82 -4.10 -8.94
C PHE A 28 7.31 -3.78 -9.14
N PHE A 29 7.72 -2.55 -8.82
CA PHE A 29 9.13 -2.14 -8.93
C PHE A 29 10.01 -2.84 -7.89
N THR A 30 9.51 -3.03 -6.67
CA THR A 30 10.24 -3.76 -5.62
C THR A 30 10.49 -5.20 -6.02
N LYS A 31 9.49 -5.91 -6.57
CA LYS A 31 9.66 -7.28 -7.08
C LYS A 31 10.70 -7.35 -8.20
N ARG A 32 10.68 -6.39 -9.13
CA ARG A 32 11.69 -6.30 -10.20
C ARG A 32 13.09 -6.04 -9.64
N GLY A 33 13.23 -5.07 -8.74
CA GLY A 33 14.50 -4.72 -8.10
C GLY A 33 15.07 -5.88 -7.28
N TRP A 34 14.22 -6.57 -6.53
CA TRP A 34 14.61 -7.76 -5.77
C TRP A 34 15.07 -8.90 -6.68
N THR A 35 14.36 -9.16 -7.78
CA THR A 35 14.75 -10.18 -8.76
C THR A 35 16.14 -9.89 -9.37
N LEU A 36 16.44 -8.62 -9.62
CA LEU A 36 17.75 -8.20 -10.12
C LEU A 36 18.84 -8.35 -9.04
N ALA A 37 18.56 -7.94 -7.79
CA ALA A 37 19.49 -8.06 -6.66
C ALA A 37 19.86 -9.52 -6.36
N VAL A 38 18.88 -10.44 -6.44
CA VAL A 38 19.11 -11.88 -6.30
C VAL A 38 20.07 -12.41 -7.37
N ARG A 39 19.93 -11.93 -8.62
CA ARG A 39 20.80 -12.33 -9.73
C ARG A 39 22.20 -11.74 -9.64
N SER A 40 22.36 -10.55 -9.07
CA SER A 40 23.66 -9.89 -8.91
C SER A 40 24.43 -10.32 -7.67
N GLY A 41 23.85 -11.17 -6.81
CA GLY A 41 24.49 -11.62 -5.56
C GLY A 41 24.61 -10.52 -4.49
N ASP A 42 23.88 -9.42 -4.66
CA ASP A 42 23.95 -8.25 -3.78
C ASP A 42 23.01 -8.45 -2.59
N VAL A 43 23.56 -9.02 -1.51
CA VAL A 43 22.79 -9.50 -0.34
C VAL A 43 22.06 -8.36 0.37
N GLU A 44 22.66 -7.18 0.45
CA GLU A 44 22.06 -6.02 1.12
C GLU A 44 20.80 -5.53 0.39
N LYS A 45 20.85 -5.41 -0.94
CA LYS A 45 19.69 -5.02 -1.75
C LYS A 45 18.60 -6.09 -1.77
N LYS A 46 18.95 -7.35 -1.53
CA LYS A 46 17.99 -8.44 -1.41
C LYS A 46 17.15 -8.30 -0.14
N ASP A 47 17.76 -8.00 0.99
CA ASP A 47 17.06 -7.86 2.28
C ASP A 47 16.19 -6.59 2.31
N VAL A 48 16.69 -5.47 1.79
CA VAL A 48 15.91 -4.23 1.62
C VAL A 48 14.74 -4.43 0.66
N GLY A 49 14.96 -5.16 -0.45
CA GLY A 49 13.91 -5.51 -1.39
C GLY A 49 12.81 -6.37 -0.77
N PHE A 50 13.18 -7.33 0.08
CA PHE A 50 12.22 -8.16 0.81
C PHE A 50 11.42 -7.35 1.85
N ALA A 51 12.07 -6.46 2.61
CA ALA A 51 11.41 -5.58 3.56
C ALA A 51 10.40 -4.65 2.86
N ASN A 52 10.76 -4.05 1.72
CA ASN A 52 9.85 -3.22 0.93
C ASN A 52 8.68 -4.03 0.34
N PHE A 53 8.89 -5.30 0.00
CA PHE A 53 7.82 -6.15 -0.48
C PHE A 53 6.80 -6.45 0.62
N ILE A 54 7.26 -6.79 1.83
CA ILE A 54 6.39 -6.99 2.99
C ILE A 54 5.64 -5.70 3.34
N LEU A 55 6.34 -4.57 3.38
CA LEU A 55 5.72 -3.27 3.68
C LEU A 55 4.64 -2.93 2.63
N GLY A 56 4.92 -3.15 1.35
CA GLY A 56 3.94 -2.97 0.28
C GLY A 56 2.73 -3.91 0.43
N ALA A 57 2.93 -5.17 0.85
CA ALA A 57 1.82 -6.10 1.07
C ALA A 57 0.92 -5.64 2.24
N ILE A 58 1.52 -5.15 3.33
CA ILE A 58 0.77 -4.57 4.47
C ILE A 58 -0.03 -3.35 4.02
N LEU A 59 0.60 -2.43 3.28
CA LEU A 59 -0.05 -1.23 2.77
C LEU A 59 -1.18 -1.55 1.79
N LEU A 60 -1.07 -2.65 1.03
CA LEU A 60 -2.10 -3.09 0.09
C LEU A 60 -3.32 -3.61 0.85
N VAL A 61 -3.10 -4.42 1.89
CA VAL A 61 -4.18 -4.94 2.75
C VAL A 61 -4.90 -3.79 3.46
N LEU A 62 -4.17 -2.80 3.99
CA LEU A 62 -4.77 -1.61 4.60
C LEU A 62 -5.59 -0.79 3.59
N GLY A 63 -5.08 -0.62 2.36
CA GLY A 63 -5.83 0.02 1.28
C GLY A 63 -7.12 -0.72 0.91
N LEU A 64 -7.08 -2.06 0.86
CA LEU A 64 -8.26 -2.89 0.59
C LEU A 64 -9.29 -2.84 1.73
N LEU A 65 -8.84 -2.82 2.99
CA LEU A 65 -9.73 -2.61 4.14
C LEU A 65 -10.39 -1.22 4.09
N GLY A 66 -9.63 -0.19 3.72
CA GLY A 66 -10.16 1.15 3.47
C GLY A 66 -11.19 1.17 2.36
N PHE A 67 -10.93 0.48 1.25
CA PHE A 67 -11.88 0.34 0.15
C PHE A 67 -13.17 -0.40 0.57
N GLY A 68 -13.05 -1.48 1.34
CA GLY A 68 -14.21 -2.20 1.87
C GLY A 68 -15.06 -1.34 2.80
N LEU A 69 -14.42 -0.58 3.69
CA LEU A 69 -15.09 0.41 4.55
C LEU A 69 -15.79 1.50 3.73
N ALA A 70 -15.10 2.04 2.71
CA ALA A 70 -15.67 3.01 1.79
C ALA A 70 -16.96 2.50 1.17
N TYR A 71 -16.91 1.30 0.61
CA TYR A 71 -18.04 0.66 -0.05
C TYR A 71 -19.24 0.50 0.88
N VAL A 72 -19.01 0.01 2.11
CA VAL A 72 -20.06 -0.14 3.15
C VAL A 72 -20.63 1.21 3.58
N MET A 73 -19.85 2.28 3.58
CA MET A 73 -20.33 3.62 3.93
C MET A 73 -21.09 4.32 2.79
N THR A 74 -20.84 3.95 1.54
CA THR A 74 -21.46 4.56 0.35
C THR A 74 -22.61 3.78 -0.25
N GLY A 75 -22.79 2.51 0.12
CA GLY A 75 -23.90 1.65 -0.30
C GLY A 75 -25.02 1.59 0.73
#